data_AF-A0A0E0ML09-F1
#
_entry.id   AF-A0A0E0ML09-F1
#
_cell.length_a   1.000
_cell.length_b   1.000
_cell.length_c   1.000
_cell.angle_alpha   90.00
_cell.angle_beta   90.00
_cell.angle_gamma   90.00
#
_symmetry.space_group_name_H-M   'P 1'
#
loop_
_entity.id
_entity.type
_entity.pdbx_description
1 polymer ?
#
loop_
_entity_poly.entity_id
_entity_poly.type
_entity_poly.pdbx_seq_one_letter_code
_entity_poly.pdbx_strand_id
1 'polypeptide(L)'
;MVSLKVAGGVVLLLLLACCAAIPPRGCASDAHPSAKKAPPPRILKCTHAQKVDILRECREWVKNEYPVHPQTIDSECCKAVRAVRNRNMDCIIDLLTSEETNRYNRWRIKELHDMCDEDEL
;
A
#
# COMPACT_ATOMS: atom_id res chain seq x y z
N MET A 1 -59.34 19.55 -6.24
CA MET A 1 -59.96 19.22 -7.54
C MET A 1 -59.53 20.28 -8.55
N VAL A 2 -58.59 19.92 -9.43
CA VAL A 2 -58.74 19.73 -10.89
C VAL A 2 -58.61 21.03 -11.69
N SER A 3 -57.58 21.09 -12.54
CA SER A 3 -57.59 21.53 -13.95
C SER A 3 -56.13 21.48 -14.45
N LEU A 4 -55.76 21.07 -15.66
CA LEU A 4 -56.38 21.40 -16.94
C LEU A 4 -55.94 20.37 -18.02
N LYS A 5 -56.75 20.28 -19.08
CA LYS A 5 -56.78 19.25 -20.12
C LYS A 5 -56.13 19.77 -21.43
N VAL A 6 -55.36 18.90 -22.08
CA VAL A 6 -55.13 18.64 -23.54
C VAL A 6 -55.21 19.79 -24.56
N ALA A 7 -54.20 19.80 -25.46
CA ALA A 7 -54.22 19.92 -26.94
C ALA A 7 -52.98 20.72 -27.38
N GLY A 8 -52.20 20.42 -28.42
CA GLY A 8 -52.26 19.52 -29.56
C GLY A 8 -51.19 20.02 -30.57
N GLY A 9 -50.85 19.23 -31.58
CA GLY A 9 -50.18 19.74 -32.78
C GLY A 9 -48.81 19.12 -33.09
N VAL A 10 -48.82 18.11 -33.97
CA VAL A 10 -47.65 17.62 -34.72
C VAL A 10 -47.62 18.35 -36.06
N VAL A 11 -46.56 19.09 -36.37
CA VAL A 11 -46.17 19.53 -37.74
C VAL A 11 -44.64 19.70 -37.75
N LEU A 12 -43.86 18.68 -38.10
CA LEU A 12 -43.28 18.41 -39.43
C LEU A 12 -42.54 19.60 -40.06
N LEU A 13 -41.21 19.67 -39.88
CA LEU A 13 -40.31 20.44 -40.72
C LEU A 13 -39.17 19.54 -41.24
N LEU A 14 -39.42 18.95 -42.40
CA LEU A 14 -38.40 18.38 -43.29
C LEU A 14 -37.89 19.52 -44.19
N LEU A 15 -36.59 19.82 -44.14
CA LEU A 15 -35.92 20.52 -45.24
C LEU A 15 -34.60 19.83 -45.56
N LEU A 16 -34.51 19.43 -46.82
CA LEU A 16 -33.48 18.63 -47.46
C LEU A 16 -32.29 19.49 -47.91
N ALA A 17 -31.09 18.91 -47.71
CA ALA A 17 -29.91 18.85 -48.58
C ALA A 17 -29.24 20.14 -49.12
N CYS A 18 -27.91 20.23 -48.93
CA CYS A 18 -26.97 20.07 -50.05
C CYS A 18 -25.51 19.94 -49.57
N CYS A 19 -24.84 18.90 -50.06
CA CYS A 19 -23.40 18.68 -49.91
C CYS A 19 -22.62 19.67 -50.79
N ALA A 20 -21.56 20.27 -50.25
CA ALA A 20 -20.44 20.80 -51.03
C ALA A 20 -19.11 20.45 -50.36
N ALA A 21 -18.14 20.08 -51.17
CA ALA A 21 -16.93 19.32 -50.88
C ALA A 21 -15.82 20.02 -50.01
N ILE A 22 -15.17 19.21 -49.13
CA ILE A 22 -13.69 19.00 -48.87
C ILE A 22 -12.80 20.27 -48.62
N PRO A 23 -11.87 20.35 -47.61
CA PRO A 23 -10.88 19.34 -47.19
C PRO A 23 -10.65 19.14 -45.67
N PRO A 24 -9.88 18.10 -45.26
CA PRO A 24 -9.64 17.80 -43.85
C PRO A 24 -8.49 18.65 -43.31
N ARG A 25 -8.74 19.47 -42.30
CA ARG A 25 -7.67 20.07 -41.49
C ARG A 25 -8.08 20.12 -40.03
N GLY A 26 -7.64 19.10 -39.31
CA GLY A 26 -7.21 19.15 -37.91
C GLY A 26 -8.13 19.88 -36.94
N CYS A 27 -9.15 19.18 -36.46
CA CYS A 27 -9.55 19.40 -35.07
C CYS A 27 -8.52 18.65 -34.21
N ALA A 28 -7.68 19.41 -33.51
CA ALA A 28 -6.88 18.90 -32.41
C ALA A 28 -7.85 18.15 -31.47
N SER A 29 -7.76 16.82 -31.48
CA SER A 29 -8.39 16.03 -30.44
C SER A 29 -7.54 16.27 -29.21
N ASP A 30 -8.08 16.98 -28.22
CA ASP A 30 -7.56 16.91 -26.86
C ASP A 30 -7.67 15.45 -26.42
N ALA A 31 -6.58 14.72 -26.66
CA ALA A 31 -6.36 13.40 -26.13
C ALA A 31 -6.32 13.56 -24.61
N HIS A 32 -7.47 13.33 -23.98
CA HIS A 32 -7.60 13.14 -22.56
C HIS A 32 -6.48 12.17 -22.11
N PRO A 33 -5.53 12.58 -21.27
CA PRO A 33 -4.50 11.66 -20.81
C PRO A 33 -5.23 10.57 -20.02
N SER A 34 -5.21 9.36 -20.58
CA SER A 34 -5.75 8.17 -19.95
C SER A 34 -5.15 8.10 -18.54
N ALA A 35 -5.97 8.41 -17.54
CA ALA A 35 -5.59 8.38 -16.14
C ALA A 35 -5.16 6.95 -15.83
N LYS A 36 -3.85 6.70 -15.89
CA LYS A 36 -3.27 5.45 -15.42
C LYS A 36 -3.58 5.42 -13.93
N LYS A 37 -4.51 4.54 -13.52
CA LYS A 37 -4.78 4.28 -12.11
C LYS A 37 -3.44 4.08 -11.42
N ALA A 38 -3.16 4.91 -10.43
CA ALA A 38 -1.99 4.76 -9.59
C ALA A 38 -1.96 3.31 -9.06
N PRO A 39 -0.76 2.70 -8.92
CA PRO A 39 -0.65 1.41 -8.26
C PRO A 39 -1.35 1.47 -6.90
N PRO A 40 -2.04 0.42 -6.46
CA PRO A 40 -2.59 0.38 -5.11
C PRO A 40 -1.47 0.70 -4.10
N PRO A 41 -1.77 1.41 -3.00
CA PRO A 41 -0.77 1.72 -1.99
C PRO A 41 -0.04 0.44 -1.62
N ARG A 42 1.29 0.41 -1.78
CA ARG A 42 2.11 -0.73 -1.36
C ARG A 42 2.02 -0.80 0.15
N ILE A 43 1.06 -1.60 0.64
CA ILE A 43 0.77 -1.73 2.06
C ILE A 43 2.08 -2.07 2.76
N LEU A 44 2.48 -1.23 3.73
CA LEU A 44 3.67 -1.41 4.58
C LEU A 44 3.49 -2.57 5.58
N LYS A 45 2.76 -3.62 5.19
CA LYS A 45 2.48 -4.74 6.09
C LYS A 45 3.61 -5.74 6.00
N CYS A 46 4.16 -6.07 7.16
CA CYS A 46 4.99 -7.24 7.35
C CYS A 46 4.23 -8.51 6.92
N THR A 47 4.97 -9.54 6.55
CA THR A 47 4.43 -10.87 6.24
C THR A 47 4.62 -11.81 7.43
N HIS A 48 3.83 -12.89 7.46
CA HIS A 48 4.02 -13.96 8.46
C HIS A 48 5.42 -14.58 8.38
N ALA A 49 5.99 -14.71 7.17
CA ALA A 49 7.35 -15.21 6.98
C ALA A 49 8.38 -14.29 7.67
N GLN A 50 8.28 -12.97 7.44
CA GLN A 50 9.14 -11.99 8.13
C GLN A 50 9.03 -12.09 9.66
N LYS A 51 7.81 -12.23 10.21
CA LYS A 51 7.65 -12.45 11.65
C LYS A 51 8.38 -13.71 12.11
N VAL A 52 8.17 -14.84 11.43
CA VAL A 52 8.79 -16.12 11.79
C VAL A 52 10.32 -16.00 11.75
N ASP A 53 10.87 -15.37 10.73
CA ASP A 53 12.32 -15.19 10.60
C ASP A 53 12.86 -14.27 11.71
N ILE A 54 12.22 -13.14 12.00
CA ILE A 54 12.61 -12.27 13.12
C ILE A 54 12.57 -13.01 14.45
N LEU A 55 11.50 -13.74 14.76
CA LEU A 55 11.37 -14.45 16.03
C LEU A 55 12.36 -15.63 16.15
N ARG A 56 12.81 -16.19 15.03
CA ARG A 56 13.79 -17.27 14.99
C ARG A 56 15.22 -16.74 15.11
N GLU A 57 15.62 -15.84 14.22
CA GLU A 57 17.00 -15.36 14.16
C GLU A 57 17.32 -14.38 15.29
N CYS A 58 16.36 -13.55 15.69
CA CYS A 58 16.54 -12.58 16.78
C CYS A 58 16.19 -13.13 18.17
N ARG A 59 15.93 -14.44 18.27
CA ARG A 59 15.38 -15.11 19.47
C ARG A 59 16.08 -14.73 20.78
N GLU A 60 17.41 -14.70 20.79
CA GLU A 60 18.18 -14.42 22.01
C GLU A 60 18.07 -12.97 22.48
N TRP A 61 17.69 -12.05 21.59
CA TRP A 61 17.39 -10.67 21.94
C TRP A 61 15.94 -10.50 22.38
N VAL A 62 14.99 -11.00 21.58
CA VAL A 62 13.56 -10.65 21.71
C VAL A 62 12.81 -11.38 22.82
N LYS A 63 13.39 -12.42 23.44
CA LYS A 63 12.79 -13.10 24.60
C LYS A 63 12.57 -12.14 25.76
N ASN A 64 11.64 -12.49 26.64
CA ASN A 64 11.42 -11.78 27.90
C ASN A 64 12.31 -12.26 29.07
N GLU A 65 13.41 -12.94 28.76
CA GLU A 65 14.33 -13.54 29.73
C GLU A 65 15.63 -12.73 29.85
N TYR A 66 16.36 -12.96 30.94
CA TYR A 66 17.70 -12.45 31.21
C TYR A 66 18.67 -13.64 31.43
N PRO A 67 19.97 -13.50 31.10
CA PRO A 67 20.62 -12.32 30.53
C PRO A 67 20.31 -12.11 29.03
N VAL A 68 20.37 -10.86 28.59
CA VAL A 68 20.22 -10.50 27.17
C VAL A 68 21.57 -10.64 26.50
N HIS A 69 21.61 -11.33 25.36
CA HIS A 69 22.82 -11.47 24.57
C HIS A 69 22.77 -10.45 23.43
N PRO A 70 23.71 -9.49 23.38
CA PRO A 70 23.77 -8.51 22.29
C PRO A 70 23.97 -9.20 20.94
N GLN A 71 23.30 -8.69 19.91
CA GLN A 71 23.49 -9.12 18.53
C GLN A 71 24.60 -8.28 17.89
N THR A 72 25.36 -8.87 16.97
CA THR A 72 26.25 -8.09 16.09
C THR A 72 25.47 -7.57 14.89
N ILE A 73 25.90 -6.45 14.32
CA ILE A 73 25.28 -5.81 13.14
C ILE A 73 25.28 -6.75 11.92
N ASP A 74 26.25 -7.65 11.80
CA ASP A 74 26.38 -8.61 10.70
C ASP A 74 25.63 -9.94 10.94
N SER A 75 24.92 -10.06 12.07
CA SER A 75 24.19 -11.28 12.45
C SER A 75 23.04 -11.61 11.49
N GLU A 76 22.64 -12.89 11.45
CA GLU A 76 21.44 -13.33 10.72
C GLU A 76 20.16 -12.63 11.22
N CYS A 77 20.11 -12.25 12.50
CA CYS A 77 19.05 -11.40 13.03
C CYS A 77 18.98 -10.07 12.29
N CYS A 78 20.10 -9.34 12.18
CA CYS A 78 20.08 -8.05 11.50
C CYS A 78 19.84 -8.15 10.00
N LYS A 79 20.24 -9.26 9.35
CA LYS A 79 19.84 -9.55 7.97
C LYS A 79 18.32 -9.70 7.84
N ALA A 80 17.68 -10.43 8.76
CA ALA A 80 16.22 -10.58 8.79
C ALA A 80 15.52 -9.23 9.05
N VAL A 81 16.07 -8.40 9.95
CA VAL A 81 15.55 -7.04 10.22
C VAL A 81 15.64 -6.15 8.99
N ARG A 82 16.76 -6.16 8.26
CA ARG A 82 16.94 -5.39 7.02
C ARG A 82 16.02 -5.85 5.88
N ALA A 83 15.57 -7.11 5.91
CA ALA A 83 14.56 -7.61 4.98
C ALA A 83 13.14 -7.06 5.27
N VAL A 84 12.91 -6.47 6.45
CA VAL A 84 11.69 -5.73 6.74
C VAL A 84 11.81 -4.33 6.17
N ARG A 85 10.79 -3.89 5.41
CA ARG A 85 10.80 -2.57 4.77
C ARG A 85 10.97 -1.46 5.80
N ASN A 86 11.98 -0.61 5.59
CA ASN A 86 12.38 0.46 6.51
C ASN A 86 12.62 -0.02 7.94
N ARG A 87 12.96 -1.31 8.13
CA ARG A 87 13.11 -1.96 9.44
C ARG A 87 11.91 -1.68 10.38
N ASN A 88 10.70 -1.49 9.83
CA ASN A 88 9.53 -1.16 10.64
C ASN A 88 9.09 -2.37 11.46
N MET A 89 9.53 -2.41 12.72
CA MET A 89 9.24 -3.53 13.63
C MET A 89 7.84 -3.48 14.23
N ASP A 90 7.13 -2.34 14.15
CA ASP A 90 5.74 -2.26 14.64
C ASP A 90 4.82 -3.23 13.88
N CYS A 91 5.05 -3.42 12.56
CA CYS A 91 4.26 -4.40 11.81
C CYS A 91 4.59 -5.86 12.14
N ILE A 92 5.75 -6.16 12.74
CA ILE A 92 6.06 -7.50 13.28
C ILE A 92 5.29 -7.71 14.58
N ILE A 93 5.24 -6.70 15.44
CA ILE A 93 4.51 -6.71 16.71
C ILE A 93 3.01 -6.94 16.47
N ASP A 94 2.44 -6.33 15.43
CA ASP A 94 1.04 -6.50 15.03
C ASP A 94 0.69 -7.94 14.57
N LEU A 95 1.69 -8.72 14.15
CA LEU A 95 1.50 -10.11 13.70
C LEU A 95 1.71 -11.15 14.81
N LEU A 96 2.10 -10.71 16.01
CA LEU A 96 2.31 -11.61 17.14
C LEU A 96 0.98 -12.23 17.60
N THR A 97 0.99 -13.53 17.85
CA THR A 97 -0.11 -14.19 18.56
C THR A 97 -0.11 -13.78 20.03
N SER A 98 -1.19 -14.09 20.74
CA SER A 98 -1.25 -13.89 22.19
C SER A 98 -0.16 -14.68 22.93
N GLU A 99 0.15 -15.89 22.46
CA GLU A 99 1.21 -16.71 23.02
C GLU A 99 2.60 -16.11 22.76
N GLU A 100 2.87 -15.66 21.53
CA GLU A 100 4.13 -14.99 21.20
C GLU A 100 4.29 -13.68 21.99
N THR A 101 3.20 -12.93 22.20
CA THR A 101 3.20 -11.71 23.02
C THR A 101 3.60 -11.97 24.47
N ASN A 102 3.28 -13.15 25.02
CA ASN A 102 3.68 -13.52 26.37
C ASN A 102 5.15 -14.01 26.44
N ARG A 103 5.67 -14.58 25.35
CA ARG A 103 7.04 -15.11 25.29
C ARG A 103 8.09 -14.05 24.93
N TYR A 104 7.71 -13.07 24.12
CA TYR A 104 8.62 -12.08 23.56
C TYR A 104 8.35 -10.67 24.09
N ASN A 105 9.42 -9.92 24.27
CA ASN A 105 9.38 -8.55 24.72
C ASN A 105 9.16 -7.61 23.53
N ARG A 106 7.99 -6.96 23.48
CA ARG A 106 7.61 -6.03 22.39
C ARG A 106 8.57 -4.86 22.24
N TRP A 107 9.07 -4.33 23.35
CA TRP A 107 10.03 -3.22 23.31
C TRP A 107 11.35 -3.65 22.68
N ARG A 108 11.88 -4.83 23.06
CA ARG A 108 13.10 -5.40 22.43
C ARG A 108 12.93 -5.67 20.94
N ILE A 109 11.75 -6.13 20.50
CA ILE A 109 11.45 -6.28 19.06
C ILE A 109 11.53 -4.92 18.37
N LYS A 110 11.03 -3.85 18.99
CA LYS A 110 11.06 -2.50 18.42
C LYS A 110 12.48 -1.95 18.29
N GLU A 111 13.34 -2.18 19.28
CA GLU A 111 14.75 -1.74 19.28
C GLU A 111 15.59 -2.36 18.16
N LEU A 112 15.16 -3.46 17.55
CA LEU A 112 15.86 -4.03 16.41
C LEU A 112 15.98 -3.03 15.24
N HIS A 113 15.07 -2.06 15.14
CA HIS A 113 15.15 -0.99 14.14
C HIS A 113 16.48 -0.23 14.21
N ASP A 114 16.86 0.21 15.42
CA ASP A 114 18.04 1.05 15.66
C ASP A 114 19.32 0.19 15.72
N MET A 115 19.25 -0.96 16.39
CA MET A 115 20.41 -1.82 16.60
C MET A 115 21.00 -2.39 15.30
N CYS A 116 20.16 -2.60 14.29
CA CYS A 116 20.57 -3.17 13.02
C CYS A 116 20.80 -2.12 11.93
N ASP A 117 20.89 -0.84 12.31
CA ASP A 117 21.30 0.22 11.39
C ASP A 117 22.81 0.19 11.16
N GLU A 118 23.22 0.36 9.89
CA GLU A 118 24.63 0.31 9.49
C GLU A 118 25.24 1.73 9.42
N ASP A 119 24.41 2.78 9.46
CA ASP A 119 24.79 4.17 9.17
C ASP A 119 25.43 4.93 10.36
N GLU A 120 25.66 4.29 11.51
CA GLU A 120 26.31 4.88 12.71
C GLU A 120 27.73 4.34 12.99
N LEU A 121 28.41 3.74 12.00
CA LEU A 121 29.80 3.28 12.12
C LEU A 121 30.78 3.98 11.17
#